data_AF-A0A8J6FZP0-F1
#
_entry.id   AF-A0A8J6FZP0-F1
#
_cell.length_a   1.000
_cell.length_b   1.000
_cell.length_c   1.000
_cell.angle_alpha   90.00
_cell.angle_beta   90.00
_cell.angle_gamma   90.00
#
_symmetry.space_group_name_H-M   'P 1'
#
loop_
_entity.id
_entity.type
_entity.pdbx_description
1 polymer ?
#
loop_
_entity_poly.entity_id
_entity_poly.type
_entity_poly.pdbx_seq_one_letter_code
_entity_poly.pdbx_strand_id
1 'polypeptide(L)'
;MPAENLLGDTFWMKPKIVKKRTKKFIRHQSDRYVKIKRTWQKPRGIDNRVRRRFKVQILMPNIGYGSNKKTKHMLPSGFRKFLIHNVKELEELLMCTSLTVLRLLMMFSPRTEKPS
;
A
#
# COMPACT_ATOMS: atom_id res chain seq x y z
N MET A 1 26.14 -37.01 18.36
CA MET A 1 26.19 -35.70 19.04
C MET A 1 27.54 -35.08 18.70
N PRO A 2 27.61 -33.81 18.24
CA PRO A 2 26.94 -32.67 18.84
C PRO A 2 25.81 -32.12 17.98
N ALA A 3 24.75 -31.76 18.70
CA ALA A 3 23.55 -31.12 18.22
C ALA A 3 23.61 -29.67 18.68
N GLU A 4 24.03 -28.76 17.82
CA GLU A 4 23.90 -27.33 18.06
C GLU A 4 24.24 -26.58 16.77
N ASN A 5 23.36 -25.63 16.40
CA ASN A 5 23.41 -24.69 15.25
C ASN A 5 22.29 -24.82 14.18
N LEU A 6 21.13 -25.42 14.49
CA LEU A 6 19.92 -25.33 13.62
C LEU A 6 18.93 -24.24 14.03
N LEU A 7 19.38 -23.19 14.71
CA LEU A 7 18.55 -22.03 15.10
C LEU A 7 19.21 -20.69 14.72
N GLY A 8 19.94 -20.68 13.59
CA GLY A 8 20.38 -19.45 12.93
C GLY A 8 19.46 -19.14 11.74
N ASP A 9 18.58 -18.16 11.92
CA ASP A 9 17.89 -17.42 10.86
C ASP A 9 16.89 -18.16 9.95
N THR A 10 15.70 -18.49 10.48
CA THR A 10 14.48 -18.42 9.64
C THR A 10 14.07 -16.96 9.43
N PHE A 11 15.01 -16.12 8.99
CA PHE A 11 14.69 -14.77 8.54
C PHE A 11 14.00 -14.93 7.19
N TRP A 12 12.67 -15.07 7.21
CA TRP A 12 11.79 -14.93 6.06
C TRP A 12 12.38 -13.86 5.12
N MET A 13 12.90 -14.28 3.96
CA MET A 13 13.68 -13.42 3.07
C MET A 13 12.82 -12.25 2.59
N LYS A 14 12.87 -11.13 3.33
CA LYS A 14 12.06 -9.94 3.04
C LYS A 14 12.54 -9.34 1.72
N PRO A 15 11.76 -9.42 0.63
CA PRO A 15 12.19 -8.83 -0.63
C PRO A 15 12.29 -7.31 -0.45
N LYS A 16 13.41 -6.71 -0.89
CA LYS A 16 13.62 -5.27 -0.80
C LYS A 16 12.51 -4.52 -1.56
N ILE A 17 11.69 -3.77 -0.83
CA ILE A 17 10.60 -2.99 -1.41
C ILE A 17 11.15 -1.69 -1.99
N VAL A 18 11.38 -1.66 -3.30
CA VAL A 18 11.77 -0.43 -4.00
C VAL A 18 10.54 0.40 -4.34
N LYS A 19 10.45 1.61 -3.76
CA LYS A 19 9.47 2.63 -4.16
C LYS A 19 10.14 3.64 -5.09
N LYS A 20 9.77 3.63 -6.37
CA LYS A 20 10.31 4.55 -7.40
C LYS A 20 10.09 6.03 -7.05
N ARG A 21 9.02 6.32 -6.32
CA ARG A 21 8.72 7.66 -5.84
C ARG A 21 8.01 7.57 -4.50
N THR A 22 8.50 8.35 -3.53
CA THR A 22 7.92 8.48 -2.20
C THR A 22 6.99 9.69 -2.08
N LYS A 23 7.32 10.79 -2.77
CA LYS A 23 6.49 12.01 -2.81
C LYS A 23 5.14 11.75 -3.47
N LYS A 24 4.05 12.16 -2.82
CA LYS A 24 2.68 12.08 -3.37
C LYS A 24 2.56 12.93 -4.64
N PHE A 25 1.66 12.53 -5.53
CA PHE A 25 1.23 13.35 -6.66
C PHE A 25 0.17 14.33 -6.16
N ILE A 26 0.53 15.60 -6.05
CA ILE A 26 -0.37 16.67 -5.59
C ILE A 26 -0.97 17.42 -6.78
N ARG A 27 -2.17 17.97 -6.60
CA ARG A 27 -2.78 18.86 -7.61
C ARG A 27 -1.97 20.15 -7.76
N HIS A 28 -1.84 20.61 -9.00
CA HIS A 28 -1.21 21.91 -9.31
C HIS A 28 -1.90 23.04 -8.54
N GLN A 29 -1.12 23.94 -7.92
CA GLN A 29 -1.58 25.09 -7.12
C GLN A 29 -2.37 24.75 -5.84
N SER A 30 -2.36 23.49 -5.39
CA SER A 30 -2.99 23.09 -4.11
C SER A 30 -2.25 23.60 -2.86
N ASP A 31 -1.01 24.06 -3.05
CA ASP A 31 -0.19 24.75 -2.06
C ASP A 31 -0.59 26.22 -1.88
N ARG A 32 -1.08 26.87 -2.95
CA ARG A 32 -1.43 28.29 -2.95
C ARG A 32 -2.85 28.58 -2.47
N TYR A 33 -3.80 27.70 -2.80
CA TYR A 33 -5.22 27.94 -2.53
C TYR A 33 -5.79 26.88 -1.60
N VAL A 34 -6.29 27.30 -0.44
CA VAL A 34 -6.93 26.42 0.56
C VAL A 34 -8.15 25.67 -0.01
N LYS A 35 -8.88 26.30 -0.95
CA LYS A 35 -10.04 25.70 -1.63
C LYS A 35 -9.67 24.49 -2.49
N ILE A 36 -8.40 24.40 -2.94
CA ILE A 36 -7.95 23.35 -3.85
C ILE A 36 -7.39 22.18 -3.04
N LYS A 37 -8.13 21.07 -3.02
CA LYS A 37 -7.68 19.82 -2.40
C LYS A 37 -6.40 19.29 -3.06
N ARG A 38 -5.51 18.70 -2.26
CA ARG A 38 -4.22 18.12 -2.70
C ARG A 38 -4.35 16.84 -3.53
N THR A 39 -5.55 16.29 -3.69
CA THR A 39 -5.83 15.09 -4.50
C THR A 39 -5.49 15.30 -5.96
N TRP A 40 -4.68 14.42 -6.56
CA TRP A 40 -4.26 14.53 -7.95
C TRP A 40 -5.46 14.67 -8.92
N GLN A 41 -5.38 15.65 -9.83
CA GLN A 41 -6.28 15.81 -10.96
C GLN A 41 -5.47 16.16 -12.21
N LYS A 42 -5.84 15.58 -13.35
CA LYS A 42 -5.13 15.82 -14.62
C LYS A 42 -5.39 17.26 -15.10
N PRO A 43 -4.36 18.12 -15.26
CA PRO A 43 -4.54 19.47 -15.77
C PRO A 43 -4.97 19.44 -17.25
N ARG A 44 -5.99 20.22 -17.60
CA ARG A 44 -6.56 20.27 -18.96
C ARG A 44 -6.33 21.59 -19.72
N GLY A 45 -6.00 22.68 -19.01
CA GLY A 45 -5.88 24.02 -19.61
C GLY A 45 -4.80 24.12 -20.69
N ILE A 46 -5.06 24.97 -21.71
CA ILE A 46 -4.21 25.12 -22.90
C ILE A 46 -2.78 25.54 -22.54
N ASP A 47 -2.61 26.51 -21.64
CA ASP A 47 -1.32 27.08 -21.22
C ASP A 47 -0.77 26.48 -19.93
N ASN A 48 -1.38 25.39 -19.44
CA ASN A 48 -0.96 24.81 -18.18
C ASN A 48 0.46 24.23 -18.28
N ARG A 49 1.38 24.76 -17.44
CA ARG A 49 2.80 24.39 -17.47
C ARG A 49 3.07 22.92 -17.13
N VAL A 50 2.27 22.33 -16.25
CA VAL A 50 2.37 20.90 -15.87
C VAL A 50 1.93 20.02 -17.03
N ARG A 51 0.84 20.38 -17.73
CA ARG A 51 0.35 19.65 -18.91
C ARG A 51 1.40 19.61 -20.02
N ARG A 52 2.06 20.75 -20.26
CA ARG A 52 3.15 20.89 -21.25
C ARG A 52 4.51 20.32 -20.78
N ARG A 53 4.60 19.82 -19.55
CA ARG A 53 5.80 19.20 -18.97
C ARG A 53 7.05 20.09 -18.97
N PHE A 54 6.89 21.39 -18.69
CA PHE A 54 8.04 22.26 -18.51
C PHE A 54 8.94 21.82 -17.35
N LYS A 55 10.23 22.10 -17.45
CA LYS A 55 11.23 21.85 -16.40
C LYS A 55 10.80 22.49 -15.06
N VAL A 56 11.23 21.91 -13.95
CA VAL A 56 10.95 22.33 -12.54
C VAL A 56 9.51 22.09 -12.08
N GLN A 57 8.55 21.90 -12.98
CA GLN A 57 7.16 21.69 -12.59
C GLN A 57 6.90 20.34 -11.93
N ILE A 58 5.76 20.24 -11.22
CA ILE A 58 5.31 18.99 -10.62
C ILE A 58 5.13 17.91 -11.69
N LEU A 59 5.66 16.73 -11.40
CA LEU A 59 5.60 15.59 -12.32
C LEU A 59 4.20 14.95 -12.30
N MET A 60 3.70 14.57 -13.48
CA MET A 60 2.43 13.85 -13.63
C MET A 60 2.59 12.34 -13.37
N PRO A 61 1.55 11.65 -12.88
CA PRO A 61 1.53 10.19 -12.82
C PRO A 61 1.68 9.58 -14.22
N ASN A 62 2.49 8.54 -14.31
CA ASN A 62 2.71 7.73 -15.51
C ASN A 62 2.87 6.26 -15.11
N ILE A 63 2.79 5.36 -16.09
CA ILE A 63 2.97 3.91 -15.88
C ILE A 63 4.37 3.55 -15.36
N GLY A 64 5.37 4.36 -15.71
CA GLY A 64 6.77 4.19 -15.28
C GLY A 64 6.97 4.24 -13.77
N TYR A 65 6.13 4.98 -13.03
CA TYR A 65 6.16 5.01 -11.56
C TYR A 65 5.55 3.76 -10.89
N GLY A 66 4.98 2.82 -11.65
CA GLY A 66 4.44 1.58 -11.12
C GLY A 66 5.46 0.78 -10.32
N SER A 67 5.06 0.27 -9.15
CA SER A 67 5.89 -0.64 -8.33
C SER A 67 6.03 -2.01 -9.00
N ASN A 68 7.10 -2.73 -8.66
CA ASN A 68 7.31 -4.11 -9.15
C ASN A 68 6.12 -5.00 -8.77
N LYS A 69 5.64 -5.82 -9.70
CA LYS A 69 4.49 -6.72 -9.51
C LYS A 69 4.65 -7.63 -8.28
N LYS A 70 5.86 -8.12 -8.01
CA LYS A 70 6.13 -9.03 -6.87
C LYS A 70 5.94 -8.35 -5.51
N THR A 71 6.42 -7.10 -5.38
CA THR A 71 6.40 -6.33 -4.12
C THR A 71 5.27 -5.30 -4.03
N LYS A 72 4.39 -5.26 -5.03
CA LYS A 72 3.20 -4.41 -5.04
C LYS A 72 2.28 -4.82 -3.88
N HIS A 73 1.73 -3.85 -3.16
CA HIS A 73 0.82 -4.06 -2.01
C HIS A 73 1.40 -4.82 -0.80
N MET A 74 2.71 -5.07 -0.77
CA MET A 74 3.39 -5.64 0.40
C MET A 74 3.66 -4.56 1.45
N LEU A 75 3.48 -4.91 2.72
CA LEU A 75 3.83 -4.09 3.88
C LEU A 75 5.35 -4.15 4.16
N PRO A 76 5.90 -3.18 4.89
CA PRO A 76 7.30 -3.24 5.35
C PRO A 76 7.61 -4.48 6.20
N SER A 77 6.60 -5.10 6.81
CA SER A 77 6.72 -6.36 7.55
C SER A 77 6.97 -7.58 6.66
N GLY A 78 6.72 -7.49 5.35
CA GLY A 78 6.83 -8.59 4.39
C GLY A 78 5.49 -9.23 4.03
N PHE A 79 4.40 -8.90 4.72
CA PHE A 79 3.06 -9.47 4.49
C PHE A 79 2.19 -8.60 3.57
N ARG A 80 1.15 -9.19 2.99
CA ARG A 80 0.09 -8.45 2.30
C ARG A 80 -1.11 -8.22 3.22
N LYS A 81 -1.71 -7.04 3.15
CA LYS A 81 -2.90 -6.69 3.92
C LYS A 81 -4.16 -7.22 3.25
N PHE A 82 -4.97 -7.93 4.03
CA PHE A 82 -6.32 -8.37 3.66
C PHE A 82 -7.32 -7.76 4.63
N LEU A 83 -8.52 -7.44 4.12
CA LEU A 83 -9.66 -7.01 4.91
C LEU A 83 -10.61 -8.20 4.99
N ILE A 84 -10.92 -8.64 6.22
CA ILE A 84 -11.78 -9.80 6.49
C ILE A 84 -13.11 -9.29 7.03
N HIS A 85 -14.22 -9.76 6.47
CA HIS A 85 -15.57 -9.41 6.88
C HIS A 85 -16.33 -10.55 7.55
N ASN A 86 -15.93 -11.81 7.32
CA ASN A 86 -16.61 -13.00 7.83
C ASN A 86 -15.63 -14.04 8.39
N VAL A 87 -16.11 -14.93 9.26
CA VAL A 87 -15.34 -16.04 9.85
C VAL A 87 -14.94 -17.06 8.78
N LYS A 88 -15.73 -17.25 7.72
CA LYS A 88 -15.38 -18.13 6.60
C LYS A 88 -14.13 -17.67 5.83
N GLU A 89 -13.97 -16.36 5.66
CA GLU A 89 -12.79 -15.77 5.00
C GLU A 89 -11.51 -15.92 5.84
N LEU A 90 -11.66 -16.08 7.16
CA LEU A 90 -10.55 -16.36 8.07
C LEU A 90 -10.03 -17.80 7.89
N GLU A 91 -10.92 -18.78 7.71
CA GLU A 91 -10.56 -20.18 7.46
C GLU A 91 -9.78 -20.34 6.15
N GLU A 92 -10.20 -19.62 5.09
CA GLU A 92 -9.47 -19.60 3.81
C GLU A 92 -8.08 -18.97 3.94
N LEU A 93 -7.95 -17.95 4.79
CA LEU A 93 -6.67 -17.29 5.05
C LEU A 93 -5.72 -18.17 5.88
N LEU A 94 -6.23 -19.02 6.78
CA LEU A 94 -5.42 -19.97 7.57
C LEU A 94 -4.64 -20.94 6.66
N MET A 95 -5.23 -21.35 5.54
CA MET A 95 -4.58 -22.20 4.55
C MET A 95 -3.51 -21.47 3.72
N CYS A 96 -3.57 -20.14 3.66
CA CYS A 96 -2.66 -19.28 2.88
C CYS A 96 -1.61 -18.53 3.73
N THR A 97 -1.44 -18.92 5.00
CA THR A 97 -0.76 -18.16 6.07
C THR A 97 0.70 -17.75 5.81
N SER A 98 1.38 -18.38 4.84
CA SER A 98 2.74 -17.97 4.45
C SER A 98 2.83 -16.55 3.85
N LEU A 99 1.71 -15.93 3.45
CA LEU A 99 1.74 -14.68 2.67
C LEU A 99 0.90 -13.52 3.23
N THR A 100 0.03 -13.75 4.22
CA THR A 100 -1.13 -12.86 4.43
C THR A 100 -1.57 -12.77 5.89
N VAL A 101 -1.27 -11.68 6.60
CA VAL A 101 -1.89 -11.36 7.91
C VAL A 101 -2.04 -9.82 8.13
N LEU A 102 -3.18 -9.49 8.75
CA LEU A 102 -3.62 -8.27 9.47
C LEU A 102 -4.11 -7.02 8.69
N ARG A 103 -5.43 -6.81 8.75
CA ARG A 103 -6.00 -5.70 9.54
C ARG A 103 -7.43 -6.02 10.02
N LEU A 104 -7.57 -6.35 11.30
CA LEU A 104 -8.84 -6.30 12.04
C LEU A 104 -8.93 -4.94 12.72
N LEU A 105 -9.43 -3.96 11.97
CA LEU A 105 -10.00 -2.67 12.41
C LEU A 105 -10.40 -2.05 11.08
N MET A 106 -11.68 -2.01 10.70
CA MET A 106 -12.82 -1.33 11.33
C MET A 106 -14.07 -1.98 10.69
N MET A 107 -15.20 -2.00 11.39
CA MET A 107 -16.53 -2.56 11.00
C MET A 107 -16.97 -3.87 11.70
N PHE A 108 -16.50 -4.18 12.90
CA PHE A 108 -17.40 -4.87 13.84
C PHE A 108 -18.28 -3.78 14.47
N SER A 109 -19.48 -3.60 13.92
CA SER A 109 -20.59 -3.08 14.73
C SER A 109 -20.80 -4.09 15.88
N PRO A 110 -21.00 -3.66 17.13
CA PRO A 110 -21.17 -4.56 18.28
C PRO A 110 -22.54 -5.23 18.16
N ARG A 111 -22.66 -6.29 17.36
CA ARG A 111 -23.95 -6.94 17.16
C ARG A 111 -23.83 -8.42 16.79
N THR A 112 -23.07 -9.18 17.57
CA THR A 112 -23.31 -10.62 17.78
C THR A 112 -22.61 -11.07 19.07
N GLU A 113 -23.11 -10.65 20.21
CA GLU A 113 -22.99 -11.50 21.41
C GLU A 113 -24.05 -12.59 21.24
N LYS A 114 -23.64 -13.85 21.12
CA LYS A 114 -24.58 -14.98 21.18
C LYS A 114 -25.02 -15.11 22.64
N PRO A 115 -26.29 -14.95 22.99
CA PRO A 115 -26.73 -15.23 24.36
C PRO A 115 -26.65 -16.75 24.60
N SER A 116 -26.03 -17.10 25.72
CA SER A 116 -26.07 -18.42 26.36
C SER A 116 -27.48 -18.77 26.83
#